data_AF-A0A015LGB1-F1
#
_entry.id   AF-A0A015LGB1-F1
#
_cell.length_a   1.000
_cell.length_b   1.000
_cell.length_c   1.000
_cell.angle_alpha   90.00
_cell.angle_beta   90.00
_cell.angle_gamma   90.00
#
_symmetry.space_group_name_H-M   'P 1'
#
loop_
_entity.id
_entity.type
_entity.pdbx_description
1 polymer ?
#
loop_
_entity_poly.entity_id
_entity_poly.type
_entity_poly.pdbx_seq_one_letter_code
_entity_poly.pdbx_strand_id
1 'polypeptide(L)'
;MPFMDRDTNQAITKIIRNIENRLKGSKAKTDFDMLFSGGAPGIGKTRYGDELFKRLENNQNWVPPEWENKLHIRRIYLDLGNGCKLDSYDDDLTPTVIIGLRIAYVFFIEKKFILSFTNFRDRVWKYRDIFKIPNVFDCIYAHLISQSNIQLFVFFHIDEFQNIDLWEDDAIKNRKMAKKQLFKEMINDLAPFMLAPQSLIYIQTFLSGTAPQVVISNKESLRVSFIFADCPQLSFRAMLNIANHYAQKYDAEKFNCGSYKWMLCQPFLQLLEDTGGLPRALQYVFEVCFEIETDRKKFFGDIHKQHFNTIFYNVKHRLQERYNIYGTIEKNKKLALELLYHSIDAIPVKRKTCLDPSDKDYTIENLERDAHIILSPCDDTFSEFTIKMPFFFICLYNDKLKIVEFSLEETFRVQNTMHWQDWELFVAQYEAFRTNLLMERGKRTVHLVELYHGVFGTVSTKNIEVRLKKLSVCQAQEQFPCLKLTEKGTAKSIPWEEGEVVVVNGASAEWRDSFRVLQTVQGDRLFSIHQAKYDYNSATYTLNNLYKEVIKNYVTSINTKKELFDKLAKHCHIMIVFTTQPFYETVSCDECFIISRSNFE
;
A
#
# COMPACT_ATOMS: atom_id res chain seq x y z
N MET A 1 -17.51 -2.35 6.85
CA MET A 1 -16.98 -2.41 5.47
C MET A 1 -17.19 -3.81 4.93
N PRO A 2 -17.62 -4.05 3.68
CA PRO A 2 -17.65 -5.38 3.05
C PRO A 2 -16.27 -6.04 2.91
N PHE A 3 -16.24 -7.36 2.68
CA PHE A 3 -15.04 -8.12 2.35
C PHE A 3 -14.99 -8.33 0.84
N MET A 4 -13.94 -7.83 0.19
CA MET A 4 -13.81 -7.78 -1.28
C MET A 4 -12.40 -8.22 -1.70
N ASP A 5 -12.26 -8.66 -2.95
CA ASP A 5 -11.00 -9.04 -3.61
C ASP A 5 -10.14 -10.05 -2.84
N ARG A 6 -10.77 -10.91 -2.04
CA ARG A 6 -10.10 -11.93 -1.24
C ARG A 6 -10.81 -13.24 -1.43
N ASP A 7 -10.17 -14.12 -2.17
CA ASP A 7 -10.70 -15.45 -2.40
C ASP A 7 -10.35 -16.38 -1.24
N THR A 8 -11.37 -16.91 -0.58
CA THR A 8 -11.23 -17.93 0.47
C THR A 8 -11.35 -19.35 -0.06
N ASN A 9 -11.72 -19.55 -1.33
CA ASN A 9 -11.89 -20.86 -1.96
C ASN A 9 -10.62 -21.69 -1.87
N GLN A 10 -9.47 -21.12 -2.26
CA GLN A 10 -8.19 -21.83 -2.23
C GLN A 10 -7.85 -22.32 -0.82
N ALA A 11 -8.06 -21.48 0.19
CA ALA A 11 -7.86 -21.86 1.59
C ALA A 11 -8.82 -23.00 2.00
N ILE A 12 -10.11 -22.92 1.62
CA ILE A 12 -11.10 -23.97 1.90
C ILE A 12 -10.72 -25.29 1.21
N THR A 13 -10.33 -25.26 -0.07
CA THR A 13 -9.86 -26.44 -0.81
C THR A 13 -8.69 -27.13 -0.10
N LYS A 14 -7.79 -26.34 0.49
CA LYS A 14 -6.65 -26.87 1.25
C LYS A 14 -7.06 -27.48 2.58
N ILE A 15 -8.01 -26.88 3.27
CA ILE A 15 -8.61 -27.46 4.47
C ILE A 15 -9.25 -28.82 4.14
N ILE A 16 -10.03 -28.90 3.07
CA ILE A 16 -10.65 -30.16 2.60
C ILE A 16 -9.56 -31.21 2.34
N ARG A 17 -8.52 -30.85 1.57
CA ARG A 17 -7.40 -31.75 1.25
C ARG A 17 -6.71 -32.28 2.51
N ASN A 18 -6.43 -31.41 3.48
CA ASN A 18 -5.81 -31.81 4.75
C ASN A 18 -6.67 -32.86 5.48
N ILE A 19 -7.99 -32.63 5.53
CA ILE A 19 -8.94 -33.53 6.19
C ILE A 19 -9.02 -34.88 5.46
N GLU A 20 -9.11 -34.88 4.13
CA GLU A 20 -9.11 -36.11 3.33
C GLU A 20 -7.81 -36.92 3.52
N ASN A 21 -6.67 -36.24 3.50
CA ASN A 21 -5.36 -36.88 3.70
C ASN A 21 -5.22 -37.47 5.10
N ARG A 22 -5.74 -36.76 6.11
CA ARG A 22 -5.86 -37.26 7.48
C ARG A 22 -6.70 -38.52 7.52
N LEU A 23 -7.89 -38.53 6.91
CA LEU A 23 -8.80 -39.69 6.91
C LEU A 23 -8.18 -40.91 6.22
N LYS A 24 -7.36 -40.69 5.19
CA LYS A 24 -6.54 -41.71 4.51
C LYS A 24 -5.34 -42.18 5.34
N GLY A 25 -5.06 -41.55 6.49
CA GLY A 25 -3.95 -41.88 7.37
C GLY A 25 -2.58 -41.43 6.85
N SER A 26 -2.53 -40.44 5.95
CA SER A 26 -1.26 -39.91 5.45
C SER A 26 -0.41 -39.31 6.56
N LYS A 27 0.91 -39.41 6.40
CA LYS A 27 1.92 -38.79 7.26
C LYS A 27 2.92 -37.94 6.47
N ALA A 28 2.71 -37.78 5.17
CA ALA A 28 3.63 -37.03 4.32
C ALA A 28 3.50 -35.51 4.58
N LYS A 29 4.63 -34.81 4.76
CA LYS A 29 4.64 -33.36 5.01
C LYS A 29 3.88 -32.56 3.94
N THR A 30 3.99 -32.98 2.67
CA THR A 30 3.39 -32.31 1.51
C THR A 30 1.86 -32.41 1.46
N ASP A 31 1.27 -33.25 2.31
CA ASP A 31 -0.16 -33.55 2.32
C ASP A 31 -0.93 -32.65 3.30
N PHE A 32 -0.22 -31.94 4.18
CA PHE A 32 -0.80 -31.13 5.24
C PHE A 32 -0.26 -29.70 5.20
N ASP A 33 -1.17 -28.76 5.01
CA ASP A 33 -0.86 -27.33 4.89
C ASP A 33 -1.47 -26.53 6.05
N MET A 34 -0.65 -25.82 6.83
CA MET A 34 -1.13 -24.75 7.68
C MET A 34 -1.32 -23.47 6.84
N LEU A 35 -2.39 -22.74 7.12
CA LEU A 35 -2.71 -21.51 6.38
C LEU A 35 -1.91 -20.35 6.96
N PHE A 36 -1.43 -19.47 6.09
CA PHE A 36 -0.60 -18.34 6.50
C PHE A 36 -0.95 -17.06 5.71
N SER A 37 -1.00 -15.89 6.36
CA SER A 37 -1.09 -14.60 5.68
C SER A 37 -0.13 -13.57 6.27
N GLY A 38 0.74 -13.02 5.42
CA GLY A 38 1.81 -12.08 5.79
C GLY A 38 1.68 -10.74 5.07
N GLY A 39 2.54 -9.78 5.43
CA GLY A 39 2.65 -8.47 4.77
C GLY A 39 2.27 -7.29 5.66
N ALA A 40 2.13 -6.11 5.06
CA ALA A 40 1.97 -4.84 5.78
C ALA A 40 0.74 -4.78 6.73
N PRO A 41 0.78 -3.98 7.82
CA PRO A 41 -0.38 -3.71 8.66
C PRO A 41 -1.50 -2.99 7.92
N GLY A 42 -2.74 -3.35 8.26
CA GLY A 42 -3.92 -2.71 7.68
C GLY A 42 -4.39 -3.28 6.35
N ILE A 43 -3.67 -4.26 5.77
CA ILE A 43 -4.14 -5.03 4.60
C ILE A 43 -5.27 -6.02 4.93
N GLY A 44 -5.66 -6.14 6.21
CA GLY A 44 -6.88 -6.85 6.62
C GLY A 44 -6.76 -8.37 6.78
N LYS A 45 -5.59 -8.88 7.18
CA LYS A 45 -5.31 -10.30 7.45
C LYS A 45 -6.17 -10.89 8.57
N THR A 46 -6.27 -10.20 9.71
CA THR A 46 -7.16 -10.58 10.82
C THR A 46 -8.59 -10.83 10.34
N ARG A 47 -9.07 -9.91 9.50
CA ARG A 47 -10.40 -9.97 8.91
C ARG A 47 -10.53 -11.12 7.89
N TYR A 48 -9.47 -11.43 7.14
CA TYR A 48 -9.47 -12.60 6.27
C TYR A 48 -9.73 -13.88 7.07
N GLY A 49 -9.05 -14.06 8.21
CA GLY A 49 -9.28 -15.19 9.11
C GLY A 49 -10.72 -15.24 9.66
N ASP A 50 -11.30 -14.10 10.01
CA ASP A 50 -12.70 -14.01 10.46
C ASP A 50 -13.69 -14.45 9.38
N GLU A 51 -13.55 -13.93 8.16
CA GLU A 51 -14.48 -14.19 7.05
C GLU A 51 -14.32 -15.63 6.51
N LEU A 52 -13.09 -16.16 6.48
CA LEU A 52 -12.83 -17.57 6.17
C LEU A 52 -13.56 -18.48 7.17
N PHE A 53 -13.45 -18.21 8.47
CA PHE A 53 -14.16 -19.01 9.48
C PHE A 53 -15.68 -18.93 9.31
N LYS A 54 -16.25 -17.73 9.16
CA LYS A 54 -17.69 -17.57 8.93
C LYS A 54 -18.17 -18.36 7.73
N ARG A 55 -17.36 -18.45 6.67
CA ARG A 55 -17.69 -19.23 5.48
C ARG A 55 -17.71 -20.73 5.77
N LEU A 56 -16.74 -21.23 6.53
CA LEU A 56 -16.71 -22.63 6.98
C LEU A 56 -17.90 -22.96 7.89
N GLU A 57 -18.29 -22.02 8.76
CA GLU A 57 -19.42 -22.19 9.68
C GLU A 57 -20.78 -22.19 8.95
N ASN A 58 -20.97 -21.26 8.01
CA ASN A 58 -22.23 -21.07 7.31
C ASN A 58 -22.45 -22.04 6.14
N ASN A 59 -21.38 -22.60 5.57
CA ASN A 59 -21.44 -23.52 4.44
C ASN A 59 -20.63 -24.76 4.76
N GLN A 60 -21.30 -25.87 5.05
CA GLN A 60 -20.68 -27.14 5.45
C GLN A 60 -20.42 -28.10 4.27
N ASN A 61 -20.45 -27.63 3.02
CA ASN A 61 -20.14 -28.47 1.85
C ASN A 61 -18.69 -28.99 1.83
N TRP A 62 -17.82 -28.46 2.69
CA TRP A 62 -16.44 -28.91 2.87
C TRP A 62 -16.32 -30.08 3.86
N VAL A 63 -17.39 -30.38 4.62
CA VAL A 63 -17.39 -31.41 5.66
C VAL A 63 -17.38 -32.79 4.99
N PRO A 64 -16.43 -33.68 5.35
CA PRO A 64 -16.39 -35.01 4.78
C PRO A 64 -17.58 -35.87 5.26
N PRO A 65 -18.01 -36.88 4.49
CA PRO A 65 -19.12 -37.77 4.89
C PRO A 65 -18.95 -38.40 6.27
N GLU A 66 -17.71 -38.71 6.65
CA GLU A 66 -17.37 -39.30 7.95
C GLU A 66 -17.73 -38.39 9.15
N TRP A 67 -17.86 -37.09 8.93
CA TRP A 67 -18.18 -36.08 9.95
C TRP A 67 -19.61 -35.55 9.84
N GLU A 68 -20.38 -36.01 8.85
CA GLU A 68 -21.73 -35.54 8.61
C GLU A 68 -22.63 -35.77 9.84
N ASN A 69 -23.35 -34.73 10.26
CA ASN A 69 -24.18 -34.70 11.48
C ASN A 69 -23.43 -35.00 12.79
N LYS A 70 -22.09 -35.05 12.76
CA LYS A 70 -21.21 -35.35 13.91
C LYS A 70 -20.09 -34.32 14.02
N LEU A 71 -20.36 -33.09 13.63
CA LEU A 71 -19.36 -32.02 13.61
C LEU A 71 -19.75 -30.87 14.52
N HIS A 72 -18.83 -30.51 15.41
CA HIS A 72 -18.88 -29.26 16.17
C HIS A 72 -17.75 -28.35 15.71
N ILE A 73 -18.08 -27.14 15.24
CA ILE A 73 -17.10 -26.18 14.73
C ILE A 73 -16.90 -25.07 15.75
N ARG A 74 -15.64 -24.74 16.05
CA ARG A 74 -15.27 -23.59 16.90
C ARG A 74 -14.08 -22.82 16.37
N ARG A 75 -14.10 -21.51 16.57
CA ARG A 75 -12.96 -20.62 16.35
C ARG A 75 -12.29 -20.29 17.68
N ILE A 76 -10.97 -20.37 17.70
CA ILE A 76 -10.16 -19.82 18.79
C ILE A 76 -9.24 -18.77 18.15
N TYR A 77 -9.34 -17.53 18.64
CA TYR A 77 -8.58 -16.40 18.14
C TYR A 77 -7.58 -15.94 19.18
N LEU A 78 -6.30 -16.11 18.88
CA LEU A 78 -5.20 -15.75 19.74
C LEU A 78 -4.48 -14.51 19.20
N ASP A 79 -4.68 -13.37 19.85
CA ASP A 79 -4.00 -12.12 19.53
C ASP A 79 -2.73 -11.96 20.39
N LEU A 80 -1.55 -12.14 19.78
CA LEU A 80 -0.26 -11.96 20.45
C LEU A 80 0.20 -10.49 20.48
N GLY A 81 -0.52 -9.58 19.84
CA GLY A 81 -0.23 -8.16 19.76
C GLY A 81 -0.81 -7.34 20.91
N ASN A 82 -2.08 -7.56 21.27
CA ASN A 82 -2.75 -6.78 22.31
C ASN A 82 -3.42 -7.62 23.41
N GLY A 83 -3.90 -8.82 23.11
CA GLY A 83 -4.63 -9.65 24.07
C GLY A 83 -3.73 -10.45 25.01
N CYS A 84 -2.90 -11.31 24.43
CA CYS A 84 -2.10 -12.31 25.15
C CYS A 84 -0.61 -12.17 24.81
N LYS A 85 -0.06 -10.96 24.94
CA LYS A 85 1.34 -10.66 24.57
C LYS A 85 2.34 -11.59 25.27
N LEU A 86 3.46 -11.87 24.61
CA LEU A 86 4.61 -12.57 25.18
C LEU A 86 5.43 -11.60 26.03
N ASP A 87 5.89 -12.04 27.20
CA ASP A 87 6.70 -11.24 28.11
C ASP A 87 7.71 -12.10 28.89
N SER A 88 8.43 -11.51 29.84
CA SER A 88 9.49 -12.21 30.58
C SER A 88 8.99 -13.36 31.46
N TYR A 89 7.70 -13.45 31.80
CA TYR A 89 7.21 -14.63 32.54
C TYR A 89 7.22 -15.89 31.68
N ASP A 90 7.14 -15.74 30.36
CA ASP A 90 7.19 -16.88 29.44
C ASP A 90 8.60 -17.51 29.37
N ASP A 91 9.62 -16.84 29.90
CA ASP A 91 11.00 -17.32 29.94
C ASP A 91 11.14 -18.61 30.78
N ASP A 92 10.29 -18.79 31.80
CA ASP A 92 10.31 -19.97 32.69
C ASP A 92 9.39 -21.11 32.21
N LEU A 93 8.65 -20.87 31.12
CA LEU A 93 7.66 -21.82 30.60
C LEU A 93 8.20 -22.59 29.41
N THR A 94 7.72 -23.83 29.24
CA THR A 94 7.97 -24.58 28.00
C THR A 94 7.08 -24.02 26.88
N PRO A 95 7.50 -24.10 25.60
CA PRO A 95 6.70 -23.62 24.46
C PRO A 95 5.25 -24.11 24.45
N THR A 96 5.03 -25.39 24.77
CA THR A 96 3.69 -25.99 24.85
C THR A 96 2.82 -25.33 25.93
N VAL A 97 3.42 -24.93 27.05
CA VAL A 97 2.70 -24.28 28.16
C VAL A 97 2.42 -22.81 27.84
N ILE A 98 3.37 -22.11 27.21
CA ILE A 98 3.22 -20.71 26.78
C ILE A 98 1.97 -20.55 25.92
N ILE A 99 1.79 -21.41 24.91
CA ILE A 99 0.65 -21.33 23.99
C ILE A 99 -0.61 -21.92 24.62
N GLY A 100 -0.51 -23.05 25.34
CA GLY A 100 -1.67 -23.67 25.97
C GLY A 100 -2.33 -22.78 27.05
N LEU A 101 -1.55 -22.03 27.84
CA LEU A 101 -2.08 -21.01 28.77
C LEU A 101 -2.94 -19.97 28.06
N ARG A 102 -2.47 -19.50 26.90
CA ARG A 102 -3.16 -18.48 26.10
C ARG A 102 -4.43 -19.02 25.47
N ILE A 103 -4.39 -20.25 24.95
CA ILE A 103 -5.58 -20.95 24.44
C ILE A 103 -6.62 -21.10 25.55
N ALA A 104 -6.20 -21.55 26.75
CA ALA A 104 -7.10 -21.70 27.89
C ALA A 104 -7.72 -20.37 28.31
N TYR A 105 -6.92 -19.29 28.37
CA TYR A 105 -7.44 -17.95 28.66
C TYR A 105 -8.47 -17.50 27.61
N VAL A 106 -8.11 -17.54 26.32
CA VAL A 106 -9.00 -17.10 25.23
C VAL A 106 -10.31 -17.86 25.25
N PHE A 107 -10.27 -19.17 25.48
CA PHE A 107 -11.47 -20.00 25.42
C PHE A 107 -12.33 -19.93 26.68
N PHE A 108 -11.72 -20.04 27.87
CA PHE A 108 -12.46 -20.15 29.13
C PHE A 108 -12.71 -18.81 29.81
N ILE A 109 -11.87 -17.80 29.58
CA ILE A 109 -11.85 -16.57 30.37
C ILE A 109 -12.25 -15.35 29.55
N GLU A 110 -11.60 -15.14 28.40
CA GLU A 110 -11.75 -13.93 27.61
C GLU A 110 -13.22 -13.70 27.22
N LYS A 111 -13.68 -12.45 27.38
CA LYS A 111 -15.08 -12.00 27.17
C LYS A 111 -16.15 -12.65 28.07
N LYS A 112 -15.79 -13.63 28.90
CA LYS A 112 -16.67 -14.27 29.90
C LYS A 112 -16.47 -13.70 31.30
N PHE A 113 -15.26 -13.27 31.61
CA PHE A 113 -14.89 -12.70 32.90
C PHE A 113 -14.11 -11.40 32.71
N ILE A 114 -14.24 -10.48 33.68
CA ILE A 114 -13.43 -9.24 33.75
C ILE A 114 -12.08 -9.60 34.39
N LEU A 115 -11.28 -10.40 33.68
CA LEU A 115 -9.97 -10.85 34.13
C LEU A 115 -8.98 -10.74 32.96
N SER A 116 -7.90 -10.00 33.14
CA SER A 116 -6.83 -9.90 32.14
C SER A 116 -6.01 -11.19 32.05
N PHE A 117 -5.31 -11.38 30.93
CA PHE A 117 -4.41 -12.52 30.75
C PHE A 117 -3.34 -12.58 31.85
N THR A 118 -2.73 -11.45 32.20
CA THR A 118 -1.73 -11.35 33.28
C THR A 118 -2.29 -11.85 34.60
N ASN A 119 -3.46 -11.34 35.02
CA ASN A 119 -4.08 -11.74 36.28
C ASN A 119 -4.52 -13.21 36.27
N PHE A 120 -4.98 -13.72 35.13
CA PHE A 120 -5.28 -15.14 34.96
C PHE A 120 -4.02 -15.99 35.14
N ARG A 121 -2.93 -15.65 34.43
CA ARG A 121 -1.65 -16.36 34.49
C ARG A 121 -1.09 -16.41 35.90
N ASP A 122 -1.15 -15.30 36.63
CA ASP A 122 -0.68 -15.22 38.03
C ASP A 122 -1.48 -16.16 38.95
N ARG A 123 -2.81 -16.19 38.79
CA ARG A 123 -3.69 -17.06 39.60
C ARG A 123 -3.47 -18.54 39.33
N VAL A 124 -3.15 -18.91 38.10
CA VAL A 124 -2.95 -20.32 37.70
C VAL A 124 -1.49 -20.75 37.72
N TRP A 125 -0.56 -19.86 38.10
CA TRP A 125 0.89 -20.08 37.97
C TRP A 125 1.38 -21.36 38.67
N LYS A 126 0.87 -21.65 39.87
CA LYS A 126 1.21 -22.87 40.62
C LYS A 126 0.85 -24.16 39.85
N TYR A 127 -0.11 -24.08 38.93
CA TYR A 127 -0.61 -25.19 38.13
C TYR A 127 -0.18 -25.11 36.66
N ARG A 128 0.74 -24.19 36.29
CA ARG A 128 1.11 -23.89 34.89
C ARG A 128 1.43 -25.13 34.03
N ASP A 129 2.02 -26.17 34.62
CA ASP A 129 2.43 -27.37 33.89
C ASP A 129 1.26 -28.21 33.33
N ILE A 130 0.02 -27.98 33.80
CA ILE A 130 -1.17 -28.64 33.23
C ILE A 130 -1.60 -28.01 31.90
N PHE A 131 -1.20 -26.75 31.63
CA PHE A 131 -1.64 -25.98 30.47
C PHE A 131 -0.83 -26.27 29.21
N LYS A 132 -0.44 -27.53 28.99
CA LYS A 132 0.16 -27.95 27.72
C LYS A 132 -0.90 -27.92 26.62
N ILE A 133 -0.50 -27.63 25.37
CA ILE A 133 -1.43 -27.58 24.22
C ILE A 133 -2.38 -28.79 24.20
N PRO A 134 -1.90 -30.06 24.31
CA PRO A 134 -2.81 -31.20 24.23
C PRO A 134 -3.84 -31.25 25.35
N ASN A 135 -3.39 -31.09 26.59
CA ASN A 135 -4.26 -31.10 27.76
C ASN A 135 -5.37 -30.04 27.65
N VAL A 136 -5.03 -28.85 27.16
CA VAL A 136 -6.01 -27.75 27.02
C VAL A 136 -7.05 -28.08 25.96
N PHE A 137 -6.65 -28.65 24.81
CA PHE A 137 -7.60 -29.07 23.79
C PHE A 137 -8.48 -30.24 24.25
N ASP A 138 -7.94 -31.19 25.00
CA ASP A 138 -8.73 -32.27 25.61
C ASP A 138 -9.77 -31.71 26.58
N CYS A 139 -9.39 -30.71 27.40
CA CYS A 139 -10.34 -30.01 28.27
C CYS A 139 -11.41 -29.23 27.49
N ILE A 140 -11.04 -28.56 26.39
CA ILE A 140 -11.99 -27.86 25.51
C ILE A 140 -12.97 -28.84 24.89
N TYR A 141 -12.49 -29.98 24.41
CA TYR A 141 -13.32 -31.06 23.87
C TYR A 141 -14.32 -31.56 24.92
N ALA A 142 -13.84 -31.94 26.10
CA ALA A 142 -14.69 -32.41 27.20
C ALA A 142 -15.71 -31.35 27.68
N HIS A 143 -15.36 -30.07 27.59
CA HIS A 143 -16.27 -28.97 27.94
C HIS A 143 -17.38 -28.77 26.90
N LEU A 144 -17.07 -28.94 25.61
CA LEU A 144 -18.02 -28.69 24.51
C LEU A 144 -18.88 -29.90 24.18
N ILE A 145 -18.35 -31.11 24.34
CA ILE A 145 -18.93 -32.34 23.82
C ILE A 145 -19.21 -33.28 24.98
N SER A 146 -20.50 -33.43 25.31
CA SER A 146 -21.00 -34.34 26.34
C SER A 146 -21.35 -35.74 25.82
N GLN A 147 -21.45 -35.91 24.49
CA GLN A 147 -21.79 -37.17 23.82
C GLN A 147 -20.55 -37.79 23.18
N SER A 148 -20.43 -39.12 23.21
CA SER A 148 -19.35 -39.83 22.51
C SER A 148 -19.50 -39.71 20.99
N ASN A 149 -18.37 -39.65 20.27
CA ASN A 149 -18.26 -39.66 18.79
C ASN A 149 -18.67 -38.38 18.02
N ILE A 150 -18.63 -37.19 18.63
CA ILE A 150 -18.70 -35.92 17.90
C ILE A 150 -17.29 -35.44 17.57
N GLN A 151 -17.02 -35.12 16.30
CA GLN A 151 -15.78 -34.50 15.86
C GLN A 151 -15.79 -33.01 16.22
N LEU A 152 -14.75 -32.54 16.91
CA LEU A 152 -14.45 -31.13 17.10
C LEU A 152 -13.52 -30.64 15.99
N PHE A 153 -13.97 -29.67 15.20
CA PHE A 153 -13.13 -28.89 14.31
C PHE A 153 -12.84 -27.53 14.94
N VAL A 154 -11.56 -27.25 15.16
CA VAL A 154 -11.07 -25.96 15.66
C VAL A 154 -10.40 -25.21 14.53
N PHE A 155 -10.93 -24.04 14.18
CA PHE A 155 -10.20 -23.04 13.41
C PHE A 155 -9.37 -22.20 14.38
N PHE A 156 -8.07 -22.51 14.48
CA PHE A 156 -7.15 -21.84 15.39
C PHE A 156 -6.42 -20.71 14.67
N HIS A 157 -6.83 -19.49 14.94
CA HIS A 157 -6.27 -18.29 14.33
C HIS A 157 -5.30 -17.62 15.30
N ILE A 158 -4.01 -17.59 14.96
CA ILE A 158 -2.96 -16.90 15.71
C ILE A 158 -2.60 -15.62 14.96
N ASP A 159 -2.92 -14.48 15.53
CA ASP A 159 -2.64 -13.16 14.96
C ASP A 159 -1.41 -12.52 15.61
N GLU A 160 -0.78 -11.61 14.86
CA GLU A 160 0.46 -10.93 15.20
C GLU A 160 1.58 -11.89 15.62
N PHE A 161 1.70 -13.04 14.94
CA PHE A 161 2.66 -14.10 15.30
C PHE A 161 4.14 -13.65 15.22
N GLN A 162 4.47 -12.58 14.49
CA GLN A 162 5.84 -12.04 14.46
C GLN A 162 6.33 -11.61 15.85
N ASN A 163 5.41 -11.37 16.79
CA ASN A 163 5.75 -11.09 18.18
C ASN A 163 6.45 -12.27 18.88
N ILE A 164 6.33 -13.49 18.35
CA ILE A 164 7.11 -14.65 18.81
C ILE A 164 8.60 -14.40 18.55
N ASP A 165 8.95 -13.92 17.36
CA ASP A 165 10.34 -13.66 16.99
C ASP A 165 10.92 -12.50 17.80
N LEU A 166 10.15 -11.41 17.92
CA LEU A 166 10.55 -10.25 18.71
C LEU A 166 10.83 -10.64 20.17
N TRP A 167 9.95 -11.46 20.75
CA TRP A 167 10.13 -11.96 22.10
C TRP A 167 11.35 -12.89 22.23
N GLU A 168 11.57 -13.82 21.30
CA GLU A 168 12.74 -14.71 21.34
C GLU A 168 14.05 -13.93 21.20
N ASP A 169 14.09 -12.97 20.28
CA ASP A 169 15.25 -12.10 20.07
C ASP A 169 15.59 -11.30 21.31
N ASP A 170 14.58 -10.70 21.95
CA ASP A 170 14.72 -9.95 23.19
C ASP A 170 15.13 -10.86 24.36
N ALA A 171 14.58 -12.07 24.45
CA ALA A 171 14.96 -13.07 25.45
C ALA A 171 16.44 -13.43 25.36
N ILE A 172 16.95 -13.67 24.15
CA ILE A 172 18.34 -14.06 23.91
C ILE A 172 19.29 -12.87 24.09
N LYS A 173 19.01 -11.73 23.43
CA LYS A 173 19.92 -10.58 23.37
C LYS A 173 19.96 -9.81 24.68
N ASN A 174 18.79 -9.53 25.27
CA ASN A 174 18.67 -8.62 26.42
C ASN A 174 18.56 -9.39 27.73
N ARG A 175 17.78 -10.48 27.77
CA ARG A 175 17.58 -11.28 29.01
C ARG A 175 18.55 -12.46 29.16
N LYS A 176 19.40 -12.73 28.17
CA LYS A 176 20.41 -13.81 28.16
C LYS A 176 19.82 -15.22 28.35
N MET A 177 18.61 -15.43 27.87
CA MET A 177 17.93 -16.71 27.91
C MET A 177 18.42 -17.66 26.81
N ALA A 178 18.31 -18.96 27.06
CA ALA A 178 18.53 -19.97 26.03
C ALA A 178 17.42 -19.91 24.96
N LYS A 179 17.79 -20.16 23.70
CA LYS A 179 16.86 -20.18 22.56
C LYS A 179 15.83 -21.31 22.72
N LYS A 180 14.54 -20.96 22.81
CA LYS A 180 13.43 -21.91 23.03
C LYS A 180 12.85 -22.51 21.74
N GLN A 181 13.06 -21.87 20.58
CA GLN A 181 12.45 -22.24 19.30
C GLN A 181 10.91 -22.27 19.38
N LEU A 182 10.31 -21.29 20.08
CA LEU A 182 8.88 -21.25 20.43
C LEU A 182 7.97 -21.50 19.22
N PHE A 183 8.22 -20.82 18.10
CA PHE A 183 7.42 -21.01 16.88
C PHE A 183 7.47 -22.46 16.39
N LYS A 184 8.66 -23.05 16.31
CA LYS A 184 8.85 -24.42 15.81
C LYS A 184 8.19 -25.45 16.73
N GLU A 185 8.37 -25.32 18.04
CA GLU A 185 7.77 -26.21 19.02
C GLU A 185 6.24 -26.10 19.03
N MET A 186 5.68 -24.89 18.91
CA MET A 186 4.24 -24.68 18.75
C MET A 186 3.69 -25.43 17.52
N ILE A 187 4.35 -25.32 16.36
CA ILE A 187 3.91 -26.02 15.14
C ILE A 187 4.02 -27.55 15.33
N ASN A 188 5.07 -28.03 15.97
CA ASN A 188 5.26 -29.45 16.25
C ASN A 188 4.18 -30.02 17.19
N ASP A 189 3.73 -29.23 18.17
CA ASP A 189 2.66 -29.61 19.10
C ASP A 189 1.26 -29.55 18.47
N LEU A 190 1.05 -28.65 17.50
CA LEU A 190 -0.22 -28.54 16.77
C LEU A 190 -0.35 -29.59 15.66
N ALA A 191 0.76 -29.99 15.02
CA ALA A 191 0.75 -30.94 13.90
C ALA A 191 0.01 -32.27 14.19
N PRO A 192 0.16 -32.92 15.36
CA PRO A 192 -0.58 -34.13 15.71
C PRO A 192 -2.10 -34.01 15.54
N PHE A 193 -2.68 -32.84 15.82
CA PHE A 193 -4.13 -32.61 15.66
C PHE A 193 -4.59 -32.57 14.21
N MET A 194 -3.70 -32.24 13.28
CA MET A 194 -3.96 -32.34 11.83
C MET A 194 -3.75 -33.76 11.31
N LEU A 195 -2.75 -34.46 11.84
CA LEU A 195 -2.26 -35.73 11.31
C LEU A 195 -3.00 -36.96 11.84
N ALA A 196 -3.46 -36.94 13.09
CA ALA A 196 -3.91 -38.16 13.77
C ALA A 196 -5.34 -38.56 13.33
N PRO A 197 -5.53 -39.64 12.53
CA PRO A 197 -6.84 -40.02 11.99
C PRO A 197 -7.88 -40.36 13.06
N GLN A 198 -7.44 -40.95 14.17
CA GLN A 198 -8.33 -41.42 15.24
C GLN A 198 -8.68 -40.36 16.29
N SER A 199 -8.10 -39.15 16.19
CA SER A 199 -8.43 -38.05 17.10
C SER A 199 -9.87 -37.55 16.85
N LEU A 200 -10.64 -37.27 17.89
CA LEU A 200 -11.92 -36.55 17.74
C LEU A 200 -11.73 -35.04 17.69
N ILE A 201 -10.49 -34.55 17.81
CA ILE A 201 -10.12 -33.14 17.70
C ILE A 201 -9.30 -32.96 16.42
N TYR A 202 -9.76 -32.08 15.55
CA TYR A 202 -9.03 -31.60 14.38
C TYR A 202 -8.79 -30.10 14.51
N ILE A 203 -7.56 -29.66 14.25
CA ILE A 203 -7.20 -28.24 14.33
C ILE A 203 -6.68 -27.77 12.98
N GLN A 204 -7.39 -26.85 12.35
CA GLN A 204 -6.83 -26.08 11.23
C GLN A 204 -6.20 -24.80 11.78
N THR A 205 -4.89 -24.65 11.61
CA THR A 205 -4.18 -23.44 12.02
C THR A 205 -4.16 -22.41 10.89
N PHE A 206 -4.45 -21.15 11.24
CA PHE A 206 -4.24 -19.97 10.42
C PHE A 206 -3.37 -18.96 11.16
N LEU A 207 -2.24 -18.61 10.56
CA LEU A 207 -1.27 -17.66 11.11
C LEU A 207 -1.39 -16.34 10.35
N SER A 208 -1.59 -15.22 11.04
CA SER A 208 -1.56 -13.89 10.42
C SER A 208 -0.63 -12.94 11.16
N GLY A 209 0.09 -12.11 10.40
CA GLY A 209 1.02 -11.15 10.99
C GLY A 209 1.79 -10.38 9.94
N THR A 210 2.84 -9.67 10.36
CA THR A 210 3.66 -8.89 9.44
C THR A 210 4.93 -9.60 8.98
N ALA A 211 5.25 -10.78 9.53
CA ALA A 211 6.50 -11.43 9.14
C ALA A 211 6.52 -11.77 7.64
N PRO A 212 7.68 -11.62 6.98
CA PRO A 212 7.81 -11.89 5.56
C PRO A 212 7.66 -13.36 5.23
N GLN A 213 7.20 -13.64 4.00
CA GLN A 213 6.95 -15.01 3.55
C GLN A 213 8.21 -15.91 3.65
N VAL A 214 9.39 -15.38 3.33
CA VAL A 214 10.65 -16.15 3.32
C VAL A 214 11.09 -16.52 4.74
N VAL A 215 10.94 -15.62 5.71
CA VAL A 215 11.23 -15.90 7.13
C VAL A 215 10.39 -17.08 7.64
N ILE A 216 9.20 -17.27 7.08
CA ILE A 216 8.23 -18.26 7.56
C ILE A 216 8.43 -19.59 6.85
N SER A 217 8.73 -19.58 5.55
CA SER A 217 9.16 -20.78 4.83
C SER A 217 10.39 -21.42 5.48
N ASN A 218 11.29 -20.60 6.05
CA ASN A 218 12.46 -21.09 6.80
C ASN A 218 12.12 -21.71 8.18
N LYS A 219 10.87 -21.56 8.65
CA LYS A 219 10.37 -22.11 9.92
C LYS A 219 9.42 -23.29 9.71
N GLU A 220 9.33 -23.81 8.49
CA GLU A 220 8.56 -25.02 8.22
C GLU A 220 9.00 -26.17 9.14
N SER A 221 8.02 -26.84 9.72
CA SER A 221 8.24 -28.09 10.42
C SER A 221 8.62 -29.19 9.43
N LEU A 222 9.20 -30.28 9.94
CA LEU A 222 9.39 -31.51 9.18
C LEU A 222 8.05 -32.23 8.89
N ARG A 223 6.94 -31.83 9.54
CA ARG A 223 5.67 -32.57 9.54
C ARG A 223 4.53 -31.91 8.76
N VAL A 224 4.55 -30.60 8.60
CA VAL A 224 3.50 -29.83 7.89
C VAL A 224 4.16 -28.76 7.03
N SER A 225 3.53 -28.45 5.90
CA SER A 225 3.92 -27.36 5.00
C SER A 225 3.11 -26.10 5.30
N PHE A 226 3.53 -24.96 4.77
CA PHE A 226 2.72 -23.74 4.80
C PHE A 226 2.13 -23.43 3.44
N ILE A 227 0.88 -22.95 3.43
CA ILE A 227 0.30 -22.33 2.24
C ILE A 227 -0.11 -20.89 2.53
N PHE A 228 0.25 -20.03 1.59
CA PHE A 228 -0.04 -18.61 1.63
C PHE A 228 -1.48 -18.33 1.24
N ALA A 229 -2.14 -17.52 2.04
CA ALA A 229 -3.45 -16.93 1.83
C ALA A 229 -3.25 -15.45 1.52
N ASP A 230 -3.39 -15.11 0.23
CA ASP A 230 -3.12 -13.78 -0.26
C ASP A 230 -4.14 -12.76 0.26
N CYS A 231 -3.62 -11.65 0.76
CA CYS A 231 -4.40 -10.49 1.19
C CYS A 231 -3.98 -9.27 0.37
N PRO A 232 -4.36 -9.19 -0.91
CA PRO A 232 -3.98 -8.09 -1.77
C PRO A 232 -4.63 -6.77 -1.30
N GLN A 233 -4.08 -5.66 -1.81
CA GLN A 233 -4.77 -4.37 -1.76
C GLN A 233 -6.10 -4.44 -2.52
N LEU A 234 -7.04 -3.59 -2.14
CA LEU A 234 -8.34 -3.50 -2.81
C LEU A 234 -8.16 -2.87 -4.19
N SER A 235 -8.72 -3.50 -5.22
CA SER A 235 -8.87 -2.84 -6.52
C SER A 235 -9.80 -1.63 -6.39
N PHE A 236 -9.67 -0.67 -7.32
CA PHE A 236 -10.60 0.46 -7.35
C PHE A 236 -12.06 -0.01 -7.46
N ARG A 237 -12.32 -1.06 -8.26
CA ARG A 237 -13.65 -1.70 -8.34
C ARG A 237 -14.16 -2.19 -6.98
N ALA A 238 -13.31 -2.82 -6.17
CA ALA A 238 -13.70 -3.22 -4.82
C ALA A 238 -13.99 -2.03 -3.90
N MET A 239 -13.20 -0.95 -4.01
CA MET A 239 -13.46 0.29 -3.26
C MET A 239 -14.82 0.91 -3.63
N LEU A 240 -15.16 0.94 -4.92
CA LEU A 240 -16.47 1.36 -5.40
C LEU A 240 -17.60 0.46 -4.88
N ASN A 241 -17.41 -0.86 -4.86
CA ASN A 241 -18.40 -1.79 -4.32
C ASN A 241 -18.61 -1.61 -2.81
N ILE A 242 -17.54 -1.31 -2.08
CA ILE A 242 -17.61 -0.96 -0.65
C ILE A 242 -18.39 0.35 -0.45
N ALA A 243 -18.12 1.37 -1.26
CA ALA A 243 -18.88 2.62 -1.23
C ALA A 243 -20.37 2.39 -1.56
N ASN A 244 -20.65 1.58 -2.59
CA ASN A 244 -22.01 1.18 -2.99
C ASN A 244 -22.75 0.46 -1.85
N HIS A 245 -22.07 -0.38 -1.07
CA HIS A 245 -22.69 -1.02 0.09
C HIS A 245 -23.13 0.00 1.14
N TYR A 246 -22.32 1.00 1.44
CA TYR A 246 -22.71 2.07 2.36
C TYR A 246 -23.82 2.95 1.77
N ALA A 247 -23.71 3.30 0.48
CA ALA A 247 -24.74 4.04 -0.24
C ALA A 247 -26.09 3.31 -0.21
N GLN A 248 -26.10 1.99 -0.43
CA GLN A 248 -27.29 1.16 -0.30
C GLN A 248 -27.82 1.15 1.13
N LYS A 249 -26.95 0.93 2.11
CA LYS A 249 -27.30 0.84 3.53
C LYS A 249 -27.96 2.12 4.05
N TYR A 250 -27.59 3.28 3.50
CA TYR A 250 -28.09 4.59 3.91
C TYR A 250 -29.02 5.24 2.88
N ASP A 251 -29.61 4.44 1.98
CA ASP A 251 -30.64 4.90 1.03
C ASP A 251 -30.21 6.12 0.20
N ALA A 252 -28.98 6.05 -0.34
CA ALA A 252 -28.42 7.08 -1.20
C ALA A 252 -29.18 7.18 -2.54
N GLU A 253 -29.25 8.40 -3.07
CA GLU A 253 -29.97 8.69 -4.30
C GLU A 253 -29.38 7.98 -5.52
N LYS A 254 -30.29 7.55 -6.41
CA LYS A 254 -29.97 6.92 -7.70
C LYS A 254 -30.58 7.72 -8.84
N PHE A 255 -30.01 7.57 -10.03
CA PHE A 255 -30.66 7.91 -11.28
C PHE A 255 -31.74 6.90 -11.65
N ASN A 256 -32.60 7.25 -12.60
CA ASN A 256 -33.63 6.34 -13.13
C ASN A 256 -33.03 5.04 -13.72
N CYS A 257 -31.79 5.08 -14.19
CA CYS A 257 -31.04 3.92 -14.66
C CYS A 257 -30.47 3.03 -13.53
N GLY A 258 -30.74 3.34 -12.26
CA GLY A 258 -30.31 2.56 -11.09
C GLY A 258 -28.90 2.85 -10.58
N SER A 259 -28.10 3.64 -11.31
CA SER A 259 -26.75 4.05 -10.87
C SER A 259 -26.81 5.08 -9.74
N TYR A 260 -25.93 4.98 -8.76
CA TYR A 260 -25.88 5.95 -7.67
C TYR A 260 -25.34 7.30 -8.15
N LYS A 261 -25.97 8.39 -7.71
CA LYS A 261 -25.55 9.75 -8.08
C LYS A 261 -24.16 10.10 -7.57
N TRP A 262 -23.77 9.54 -6.42
CA TRP A 262 -22.46 9.80 -5.81
C TRP A 262 -21.28 9.42 -6.73
N MET A 263 -21.48 8.46 -7.64
CA MET A 263 -20.44 8.00 -8.57
C MET A 263 -20.01 9.08 -9.58
N LEU A 264 -20.72 10.21 -9.67
CA LEU A 264 -20.29 11.36 -10.46
C LEU A 264 -19.43 12.36 -9.66
N CYS A 265 -19.21 12.12 -8.37
CA CYS A 265 -18.42 13.00 -7.51
C CYS A 265 -16.93 12.66 -7.63
N GLN A 266 -16.23 13.34 -8.54
CA GLN A 266 -14.80 13.14 -8.80
C GLN A 266 -13.93 13.33 -7.55
N PRO A 267 -14.15 14.35 -6.69
CA PRO A 267 -13.37 14.48 -5.46
C PRO A 267 -13.52 13.28 -4.52
N PHE A 268 -14.70 12.66 -4.46
CA PHE A 268 -14.89 11.47 -3.63
C PHE A 268 -14.23 10.25 -4.26
N LEU A 269 -14.30 10.08 -5.59
CA LEU A 269 -13.60 9.01 -6.31
C LEU A 269 -12.08 9.11 -6.08
N GLN A 270 -11.50 10.30 -6.25
CA GLN A 270 -10.09 10.56 -5.96
C GLN A 270 -9.75 10.19 -4.52
N LEU A 271 -10.57 10.60 -3.54
CA LEU A 271 -10.34 10.28 -2.13
C LEU A 271 -10.31 8.75 -1.87
N LEU A 272 -11.08 7.96 -2.61
CA LEU A 272 -11.01 6.50 -2.54
C LEU A 272 -9.69 5.98 -3.15
N GLU A 273 -9.28 6.52 -4.31
CA GLU A 273 -8.01 6.17 -4.96
C GLU A 273 -6.79 6.56 -4.12
N ASP A 274 -6.83 7.69 -3.42
CA ASP A 274 -5.76 8.19 -2.54
C ASP A 274 -5.40 7.21 -1.42
N THR A 275 -6.31 6.28 -1.10
CA THR A 275 -6.06 5.19 -0.15
C THR A 275 -5.07 4.15 -0.69
N GLY A 276 -4.78 4.16 -1.99
CA GLY A 276 -3.94 3.17 -2.66
C GLY A 276 -4.46 1.74 -2.53
N GLY A 277 -5.77 1.56 -2.28
CA GLY A 277 -6.37 0.26 -2.01
C GLY A 277 -6.07 -0.30 -0.61
N LEU A 278 -5.43 0.46 0.29
CA LEU A 278 -5.17 0.05 1.67
C LEU A 278 -6.50 -0.01 2.46
N PRO A 279 -6.97 -1.20 2.89
CA PRO A 279 -8.26 -1.35 3.57
C PRO A 279 -8.39 -0.48 4.83
N ARG A 280 -7.30 -0.29 5.58
CA ARG A 280 -7.30 0.56 6.78
C ARG A 280 -7.49 2.04 6.44
N ALA A 281 -6.84 2.55 5.39
CA ALA A 281 -7.02 3.94 4.95
C ALA A 281 -8.46 4.15 4.44
N LEU A 282 -8.98 3.21 3.65
CA LEU A 282 -10.37 3.23 3.19
C LEU A 282 -11.37 3.21 4.35
N GLN A 283 -11.11 2.41 5.39
CA GLN A 283 -11.93 2.41 6.60
C GLN A 283 -11.93 3.80 7.26
N TYR A 284 -10.77 4.44 7.41
CA TYR A 284 -10.69 5.79 7.98
C TYR A 284 -11.38 6.84 7.12
N VAL A 285 -11.32 6.74 5.78
CA VAL A 285 -12.10 7.60 4.88
C VAL A 285 -13.59 7.54 5.23
N PHE A 286 -14.18 6.35 5.31
CA PHE A 286 -15.60 6.23 5.65
C PHE A 286 -15.93 6.66 7.08
N GLU A 287 -15.08 6.33 8.05
CA GLU A 287 -15.28 6.76 9.44
C GLU A 287 -15.31 8.29 9.54
N VAL A 288 -14.32 8.98 8.95
CA VAL A 288 -14.25 10.44 8.94
C VAL A 288 -15.43 11.06 8.19
N CYS A 289 -15.81 10.52 7.03
CA CYS A 289 -17.00 10.98 6.30
C CYS A 289 -18.25 10.96 7.17
N PHE A 290 -18.48 9.87 7.92
CA PHE A 290 -19.68 9.69 8.74
C PHE A 290 -19.60 10.33 10.13
N GLU A 291 -18.43 10.81 10.53
CA GLU A 291 -18.26 11.66 11.71
C GLU A 291 -18.53 13.13 11.39
N ILE A 292 -18.08 13.60 10.22
CA ILE A 292 -18.33 14.97 9.76
C ILE A 292 -19.81 15.16 9.42
N GLU A 293 -20.41 14.23 8.69
CA GLU A 293 -21.85 14.23 8.40
C GLU A 293 -22.48 12.97 9.01
N THR A 294 -23.06 13.15 10.20
CA THR A 294 -23.66 12.07 10.98
C THR A 294 -24.96 11.56 10.35
N ASP A 295 -25.67 12.39 9.58
CA ASP A 295 -26.74 11.94 8.71
C ASP A 295 -26.15 11.36 7.42
N ARG A 296 -25.94 10.06 7.43
CA ARG A 296 -25.26 9.33 6.35
C ARG A 296 -26.06 9.33 5.04
N LYS A 297 -27.38 9.52 5.08
CA LYS A 297 -28.18 9.68 3.87
C LYS A 297 -27.90 11.05 3.26
N LYS A 298 -27.90 12.09 4.11
CA LYS A 298 -27.52 13.45 3.72
C LYS A 298 -26.08 13.53 3.20
N PHE A 299 -25.13 12.79 3.77
CA PHE A 299 -23.76 12.72 3.24
C PHE A 299 -23.74 12.38 1.75
N PHE A 300 -24.45 11.32 1.33
CA PHE A 300 -24.52 10.93 -0.07
C PHE A 300 -25.40 11.86 -0.91
N GLY A 301 -26.47 12.42 -0.34
CA GLY A 301 -27.34 13.38 -1.03
C GLY A 301 -26.65 14.70 -1.35
N ASP A 302 -25.83 15.21 -0.43
CA ASP A 302 -25.07 16.46 -0.56
C ASP A 302 -23.58 16.20 -0.89
N ILE A 303 -23.25 15.07 -1.52
CA ILE A 303 -21.84 14.65 -1.67
C ILE A 303 -20.95 15.70 -2.37
N HIS A 304 -21.50 16.45 -3.33
CA HIS A 304 -20.77 17.50 -4.05
C HIS A 304 -20.48 18.74 -3.21
N LYS A 305 -21.17 18.91 -2.06
CA LYS A 305 -20.98 20.01 -1.11
C LYS A 305 -20.07 19.63 0.05
N GLN A 306 -19.60 18.38 0.11
CA GLN A 306 -18.77 17.90 1.22
C GLN A 306 -17.41 18.59 1.24
N HIS A 307 -16.89 18.81 2.44
CA HIS A 307 -15.58 19.43 2.66
C HIS A 307 -14.46 18.40 2.53
N PHE A 308 -14.14 18.01 1.28
CA PHE A 308 -13.13 16.99 0.99
C PHE A 308 -11.74 17.31 1.57
N ASN A 309 -11.34 18.58 1.65
CA ASN A 309 -10.08 18.96 2.30
C ASN A 309 -10.07 18.60 3.79
N THR A 310 -11.18 18.86 4.49
CA THR A 310 -11.32 18.50 5.90
C THR A 310 -11.33 16.98 6.08
N ILE A 311 -12.01 16.25 5.19
CA ILE A 311 -12.00 14.79 5.20
C ILE A 311 -10.57 14.28 5.00
N PHE A 312 -9.88 14.74 3.96
CA PHE A 312 -8.52 14.33 3.65
C PHE A 312 -7.56 14.60 4.81
N TYR A 313 -7.60 15.81 5.38
CA TYR A 313 -6.77 16.20 6.52
C TYR A 313 -7.00 15.29 7.74
N ASN A 314 -8.26 15.03 8.09
CA ASN A 314 -8.60 14.18 9.23
C ASN A 314 -8.17 12.72 9.01
N VAL A 315 -8.29 12.20 7.79
CA VAL A 315 -7.80 10.85 7.43
C VAL A 315 -6.28 10.80 7.50
N LYS A 316 -5.59 11.80 6.92
CA LYS A 316 -4.12 11.94 6.98
C LYS A 316 -3.63 11.94 8.44
N HIS A 317 -4.30 12.68 9.32
CA HIS A 317 -3.99 12.71 10.76
C HIS A 317 -4.12 11.34 11.42
N ARG A 318 -5.24 10.62 11.22
CA ARG A 318 -5.44 9.28 11.76
C ARG A 318 -4.39 8.28 11.28
N LEU A 319 -4.01 8.37 10.00
CA LEU A 319 -2.96 7.54 9.44
C LEU A 319 -1.60 7.86 10.07
N GLN A 320 -1.28 9.14 10.27
CA GLN A 320 -0.06 9.53 10.97
C GLN A 320 -0.03 9.02 12.42
N GLU A 321 -1.10 9.16 13.18
CA GLU A 321 -1.19 8.62 14.56
C GLU A 321 -1.04 7.10 14.58
N ARG A 322 -1.67 6.42 13.61
CA ARG A 322 -1.67 4.96 13.55
C ARG A 322 -0.32 4.37 13.17
N TYR A 323 0.36 4.97 12.19
CA TYR A 323 1.58 4.43 11.57
C TYR A 323 2.86 5.14 12.01
N ASN A 324 2.76 6.30 12.69
CA ASN A 324 3.88 7.12 13.12
C ASN A 324 4.91 7.37 12.00
N ILE A 325 4.44 7.78 10.82
CA ILE A 325 5.27 8.00 9.63
C ILE A 325 6.30 9.10 9.89
N TYR A 326 5.90 10.21 10.53
CA TYR A 326 6.82 11.28 10.90
C TYR A 326 8.00 10.80 11.74
N GLY A 327 7.74 10.01 12.79
CA GLY A 327 8.82 9.48 13.63
C GLY A 327 9.75 8.54 12.86
N THR A 328 9.24 7.86 11.83
CA THR A 328 10.07 7.02 10.94
C THR A 328 10.98 7.88 10.06
N ILE A 329 10.43 8.92 9.43
CA ILE A 329 11.19 9.83 8.55
C ILE A 329 12.29 10.56 9.34
N GLU A 330 11.98 11.02 10.55
CA GLU A 330 12.94 11.72 11.41
C GLU A 330 14.09 10.82 11.86
N LYS A 331 13.82 9.53 12.09
CA LYS A 331 14.86 8.54 12.42
C LYS A 331 15.78 8.26 11.25
N ASN A 332 15.24 8.16 10.02
CA ASN A 332 16.04 7.86 8.84
C ASN A 332 15.53 8.59 7.58
N LYS A 333 15.96 9.86 7.42
CA LYS A 333 15.61 10.70 6.26
C LYS A 333 16.04 10.08 4.94
N LYS A 334 17.22 9.44 4.90
CA LYS A 334 17.79 8.88 3.67
C LYS A 334 16.95 7.70 3.16
N LEU A 335 16.61 6.77 4.05
CA LEU A 335 15.70 5.67 3.73
C LEU A 335 14.34 6.18 3.24
N ALA A 336 13.79 7.21 3.89
CA ALA A 336 12.51 7.79 3.48
C ALA A 336 12.55 8.36 2.06
N LEU A 337 13.66 9.01 1.66
CA LEU A 337 13.86 9.50 0.30
C LEU A 337 13.96 8.36 -0.73
N GLU A 338 14.68 7.28 -0.40
CA GLU A 338 14.76 6.10 -1.29
C GLU A 338 13.40 5.42 -1.44
N LEU A 339 12.66 5.25 -0.34
CA LEU A 339 11.31 4.68 -0.35
C LEU A 339 10.36 5.46 -1.25
N LEU A 340 10.38 6.79 -1.14
CA LEU A 340 9.55 7.68 -1.94
C LEU A 340 9.93 7.62 -3.43
N TYR A 341 11.24 7.60 -3.73
CA TYR A 341 11.76 7.47 -5.09
C TYR A 341 11.35 6.15 -5.76
N HIS A 342 11.59 5.03 -5.08
CA HIS A 342 11.19 3.71 -5.58
C HIS A 342 9.67 3.58 -5.76
N SER A 343 8.88 4.24 -4.90
CA SER A 343 7.43 4.19 -5.00
C SER A 343 6.88 4.99 -6.17
N ILE A 344 7.35 6.22 -6.39
CA ILE A 344 6.83 7.10 -7.45
C ILE A 344 7.22 6.61 -8.84
N ASP A 345 8.44 6.09 -8.99
CA ASP A 345 8.93 5.60 -10.27
C ASP A 345 8.59 4.12 -10.51
N ALA A 346 7.84 3.49 -9.60
CA ALA A 346 7.50 2.07 -9.63
C ALA A 346 8.73 1.17 -9.90
N ILE A 347 9.88 1.53 -9.32
CA ILE A 347 11.16 0.87 -9.61
C ILE A 347 11.13 -0.53 -8.99
N PRO A 348 11.33 -1.60 -9.79
CA PRO A 348 11.35 -2.96 -9.28
C PRO A 348 12.45 -3.17 -8.23
N VAL A 349 12.10 -3.85 -7.15
CA VAL A 349 13.00 -4.22 -6.05
C VAL A 349 12.89 -5.71 -5.72
N LYS A 350 13.99 -6.27 -5.19
CA LYS A 350 14.02 -7.63 -4.65
C LYS A 350 13.90 -7.57 -3.14
N ARG A 351 13.32 -8.60 -2.50
CA ARG A 351 13.14 -8.66 -1.03
C ARG A 351 14.44 -8.42 -0.24
N LYS A 352 15.57 -8.89 -0.78
CA LYS A 352 16.90 -8.74 -0.16
C LYS A 352 17.60 -7.41 -0.48
N THR A 353 17.03 -6.58 -1.35
CA THR A 353 17.59 -5.27 -1.65
C THR A 353 17.60 -4.43 -0.37
N CYS A 354 18.75 -3.84 -0.06
CA CYS A 354 18.91 -2.92 1.06
C CYS A 354 18.86 -1.48 0.53
N LEU A 355 17.90 -0.70 1.02
CA LEU A 355 17.71 0.68 0.56
C LEU A 355 18.57 1.69 1.33
N ASP A 356 19.04 1.34 2.52
CA ASP A 356 20.01 2.15 3.25
C ASP A 356 21.35 1.43 3.40
N PRO A 357 22.39 1.79 2.63
CA PRO A 357 23.68 1.13 2.74
C PRO A 357 24.38 1.37 4.09
N SER A 358 23.91 2.32 4.91
CA SER A 358 24.46 2.57 6.24
C SER A 358 23.95 1.59 7.31
N ASP A 359 22.82 0.93 7.06
CA ASP A 359 22.26 -0.07 7.96
C ASP A 359 21.65 -1.23 7.15
N LYS A 360 22.35 -2.37 7.23
CA LYS A 360 22.02 -3.59 6.48
C LYS A 360 20.68 -4.21 6.90
N ASP A 361 20.10 -3.77 8.02
CA ASP A 361 18.80 -4.25 8.47
C ASP A 361 17.64 -3.62 7.68
N TYR A 362 17.85 -2.53 6.93
CA TYR A 362 16.82 -1.94 6.06
C TYR A 362 16.71 -2.62 4.68
N THR A 363 16.51 -3.93 4.71
CA THR A 363 16.08 -4.69 3.52
C THR A 363 14.61 -4.47 3.23
N ILE A 364 14.20 -4.56 1.96
CA ILE A 364 12.77 -4.50 1.55
C ILE A 364 11.91 -5.46 2.38
N GLU A 365 12.43 -6.65 2.64
CA GLU A 365 11.80 -7.66 3.48
C GLU A 365 11.51 -7.16 4.91
N ASN A 366 12.49 -6.54 5.57
CA ASN A 366 12.31 -5.98 6.91
C ASN A 366 11.41 -4.74 6.89
N LEU A 367 11.49 -3.91 5.86
CA LEU A 367 10.64 -2.72 5.72
C LEU A 367 9.17 -3.08 5.54
N GLU A 368 8.86 -4.17 4.81
CA GLU A 368 7.50 -4.70 4.70
C GLU A 368 6.99 -5.23 6.06
N ARG A 369 7.86 -5.93 6.80
CA ARG A 369 7.56 -6.44 8.16
C ARG A 369 7.27 -5.31 9.15
N ASP A 370 8.07 -4.26 9.09
CA ASP A 370 8.04 -3.16 10.06
C ASP A 370 7.02 -2.07 9.66
N ALA A 371 6.12 -2.40 8.71
CA ALA A 371 4.98 -1.57 8.30
C ALA A 371 5.32 -0.32 7.48
N HIS A 372 6.52 -0.25 6.92
CA HIS A 372 6.98 0.94 6.21
C HIS A 372 6.56 0.96 4.74
N ILE A 373 6.25 -0.21 4.15
CA ILE A 373 5.91 -0.34 2.72
C ILE A 373 4.86 -1.41 2.46
N ILE A 374 4.19 -1.30 1.31
CA ILE A 374 3.34 -2.35 0.74
C ILE A 374 3.98 -2.79 -0.58
N LEU A 375 4.14 -4.09 -0.78
CA LEU A 375 4.72 -4.64 -2.00
C LEU A 375 3.63 -5.10 -2.96
N SER A 376 3.81 -4.79 -4.25
CA SER A 376 3.03 -5.33 -5.36
C SER A 376 3.96 -6.17 -6.23
N PRO A 377 3.66 -7.44 -6.51
CA PRO A 377 4.49 -8.24 -7.41
C PRO A 377 4.48 -7.64 -8.82
N CYS A 378 5.62 -7.66 -9.50
CA CYS A 378 5.73 -7.23 -10.91
C CYS A 378 5.23 -8.32 -11.86
N ASP A 379 5.31 -9.59 -11.45
CA ASP A 379 4.92 -10.75 -12.22
C ASP A 379 4.49 -11.92 -11.30
N ASP A 380 3.99 -12.99 -11.91
CA ASP A 380 3.56 -14.21 -11.21
C ASP A 380 4.72 -15.03 -10.62
N THR A 381 5.97 -14.64 -10.89
CA THR A 381 7.16 -15.31 -10.32
C THR A 381 7.51 -14.82 -8.93
N PHE A 382 6.91 -13.68 -8.50
CA PHE A 382 7.16 -13.05 -7.20
C PHE A 382 8.65 -12.79 -6.94
N SER A 383 9.43 -12.57 -8.00
CA SER A 383 10.88 -12.33 -7.91
C SER A 383 11.21 -10.86 -7.67
N GLU A 384 10.41 -9.97 -8.26
CA GLU A 384 10.53 -8.52 -8.15
C GLU A 384 9.19 -7.87 -7.78
N PHE A 385 9.29 -6.77 -7.05
CA PHE A 385 8.16 -6.06 -6.46
C PHE A 385 8.28 -4.56 -6.69
N THR A 386 7.16 -3.87 -6.85
CA THR A 386 7.11 -2.41 -6.73
C THR A 386 6.63 -2.02 -5.34
N ILE A 387 7.12 -0.88 -4.85
CA ILE A 387 6.69 -0.31 -3.57
C ILE A 387 5.47 0.57 -3.84
N LYS A 388 4.34 0.25 -3.20
CA LYS A 388 3.11 1.06 -3.27
C LYS A 388 2.94 1.87 -1.99
N MET A 389 2.75 3.18 -2.17
CA MET A 389 2.35 4.10 -1.10
C MET A 389 1.00 4.73 -1.42
N PRO A 390 0.03 4.69 -0.49
CA PRO A 390 -1.14 5.54 -0.56
C PRO A 390 -0.74 7.01 -0.76
N PHE A 391 -1.51 7.78 -1.51
CA PHE A 391 -1.22 9.21 -1.71
C PHE A 391 -1.20 9.98 -0.39
N PHE A 392 -2.03 9.58 0.59
CA PHE A 392 -1.93 10.08 1.97
C PHE A 392 -0.53 9.96 2.57
N PHE A 393 0.19 8.88 2.29
CA PHE A 393 1.55 8.68 2.80
C PHE A 393 2.52 9.59 2.07
N ILE A 394 2.38 9.78 0.75
CA ILE A 394 3.19 10.73 -0.03
C ILE A 394 3.05 12.15 0.53
N CYS A 395 1.83 12.59 0.87
CA CYS A 395 1.61 13.87 1.55
C CYS A 395 2.34 13.96 2.90
N LEU A 396 2.23 12.92 3.75
CA LEU A 396 2.95 12.86 5.03
C LEU A 396 4.48 12.89 4.86
N TYR A 397 4.99 12.25 3.81
CA TYR A 397 6.41 12.32 3.48
C TYR A 397 6.80 13.74 3.08
N ASN A 398 6.05 14.41 2.21
CA ASN A 398 6.35 15.79 1.83
C ASN A 398 6.25 16.77 3.01
N ASP A 399 5.30 16.55 3.93
CA ASP A 399 5.14 17.37 5.14
C ASP A 399 6.44 17.48 5.96
N LYS A 400 7.22 16.39 6.01
CA LYS A 400 8.50 16.32 6.75
C LYS A 400 9.74 16.52 5.89
N LEU A 401 9.77 15.95 4.69
CA LEU A 401 10.93 16.03 3.80
C LEU A 401 11.04 17.40 3.11
N LYS A 402 9.91 18.12 2.98
CA LYS A 402 9.83 19.42 2.29
C LYS A 402 10.44 19.37 0.90
N ILE A 403 10.12 18.30 0.14
CA ILE A 403 10.53 18.15 -1.27
C ILE A 403 10.01 19.34 -2.08
N VAL A 404 8.78 19.74 -1.79
CA VAL A 404 8.16 20.95 -2.31
C VAL A 404 7.44 21.72 -1.20
N GLU A 405 7.33 23.04 -1.35
CA GLU A 405 6.81 23.94 -0.31
C GLU A 405 5.28 23.98 -0.23
N PHE A 406 4.59 23.61 -1.31
CA PHE A 406 3.13 23.64 -1.39
C PHE A 406 2.49 22.38 -0.82
N SER A 407 1.20 22.49 -0.51
CA SER A 407 0.35 21.39 -0.09
C SER A 407 0.07 20.47 -1.28
N LEU A 408 0.57 19.23 -1.23
CA LEU A 408 0.37 18.25 -2.29
C LEU A 408 -1.12 17.94 -2.45
N GLU A 409 -1.84 17.76 -1.34
CA GLU A 409 -3.27 17.43 -1.34
C GLU A 409 -4.15 18.53 -1.93
N GLU A 410 -3.72 19.80 -1.90
CA GLU A 410 -4.45 20.88 -2.56
C GLU A 410 -4.13 20.95 -4.06
N THR A 411 -2.88 20.64 -4.41
CA THR A 411 -2.37 20.74 -5.79
C THR A 411 -2.85 19.59 -6.67
N PHE A 412 -2.96 18.38 -6.09
CA PHE A 412 -3.35 17.16 -6.78
C PHE A 412 -4.85 16.86 -6.70
N ARG A 413 -5.66 17.84 -6.27
CA ARG A 413 -7.09 17.65 -6.05
C ARG A 413 -7.87 17.64 -7.37
N VAL A 414 -8.55 16.53 -7.64
CA VAL A 414 -9.51 16.45 -8.75
C VAL A 414 -10.84 17.08 -8.35
N GLN A 415 -11.28 18.08 -9.10
CA GLN A 415 -12.61 18.67 -8.98
C GLN A 415 -13.60 17.98 -9.92
N ASN A 416 -14.91 18.18 -9.71
CA ASN A 416 -15.93 17.65 -10.64
C ASN A 416 -15.76 18.21 -12.06
N THR A 417 -15.18 19.41 -12.18
CA THR A 417 -14.75 20.02 -13.44
C THR A 417 -13.26 20.28 -13.34
N MET A 418 -12.43 19.47 -14.01
CA MET A 418 -11.00 19.73 -14.11
C MET A 418 -10.78 20.82 -15.16
N HIS A 419 -10.30 21.98 -14.75
CA HIS A 419 -9.92 23.00 -15.72
C HIS A 419 -8.57 22.63 -16.33
N TRP A 420 -8.37 22.95 -17.60
CA TRP A 420 -7.11 22.63 -18.28
C TRP A 420 -5.90 23.26 -17.56
N GLN A 421 -6.08 24.45 -16.96
CA GLN A 421 -5.06 25.11 -16.14
C GLN A 421 -4.66 24.32 -14.88
N ASP A 422 -5.57 23.54 -14.31
CA ASP A 422 -5.27 22.70 -13.15
C ASP A 422 -4.29 21.58 -13.55
N TRP A 423 -4.44 21.04 -14.77
CA TRP A 423 -3.51 20.06 -15.34
C TRP A 423 -2.14 20.67 -15.67
N GLU A 424 -2.09 21.91 -16.17
CA GLU A 424 -0.81 22.60 -16.39
C GLU A 424 -0.04 22.81 -15.08
N LEU A 425 -0.75 23.24 -14.04
CA LEU A 425 -0.19 23.41 -12.71
C LEU A 425 0.30 22.06 -12.16
N PHE A 426 -0.49 20.99 -12.29
CA PHE A 426 -0.09 19.63 -11.95
C PHE A 426 1.26 19.27 -12.60
N VAL A 427 1.40 19.47 -13.92
CA VAL A 427 2.62 19.09 -14.65
C VAL A 427 3.83 19.86 -14.14
N ALA A 428 3.71 21.16 -13.90
CA ALA A 428 4.81 21.96 -13.37
C ALA A 428 5.21 21.52 -11.95
N GLN A 429 4.23 21.16 -11.13
CA GLN A 429 4.44 20.73 -9.75
C GLN A 429 5.04 19.31 -9.67
N TYR A 430 4.59 18.41 -10.55
CA TYR A 430 5.19 17.09 -10.75
C TYR A 430 6.68 17.21 -11.15
N GLU A 431 6.99 18.13 -12.07
CA GLU A 431 8.35 18.38 -12.51
C GLU A 431 9.27 18.88 -11.38
N ALA A 432 8.78 19.86 -10.60
CA ALA A 432 9.50 20.39 -9.45
C ALA A 432 9.71 19.29 -8.39
N PHE A 433 8.66 18.51 -8.10
CA PHE A 433 8.72 17.42 -7.13
C PHE A 433 9.78 16.37 -7.50
N ARG A 434 9.78 15.85 -8.74
CA ARG A 434 10.76 14.84 -9.18
C ARG A 434 12.19 15.36 -9.12
N THR A 435 12.39 16.58 -9.59
CA THR A 435 13.71 17.23 -9.59
C THR A 435 14.24 17.40 -8.18
N ASN A 436 13.41 17.93 -7.28
CA ASN A 436 13.79 18.16 -5.89
C ASN A 436 14.02 16.86 -5.12
N LEU A 437 13.24 15.80 -5.41
CA LEU A 437 13.43 14.49 -4.80
C LEU A 437 14.82 13.92 -5.13
N LEU A 438 15.23 13.96 -6.40
CA LEU A 438 16.56 13.52 -6.83
C LEU A 438 17.67 14.35 -6.17
N MET A 439 17.47 15.65 -6.03
CA MET A 439 18.43 16.52 -5.33
C MET A 439 18.54 16.24 -3.84
N GLU A 440 17.42 16.01 -3.15
CA GLU A 440 17.42 15.66 -1.73
C GLU A 440 18.08 14.29 -1.49
N ARG A 441 18.06 13.40 -2.48
CA ARG A 441 18.87 12.15 -2.50
C ARG A 441 20.37 12.38 -2.74
N GLY A 442 20.79 13.62 -2.98
CA GLY A 442 22.18 14.00 -3.20
C GLY A 442 22.63 13.99 -4.66
N LYS A 443 21.72 13.79 -5.63
CA LYS A 443 22.06 13.87 -7.06
C LYS A 443 22.30 15.34 -7.45
N ARG A 444 23.41 15.57 -8.17
CA ARG A 444 23.74 16.88 -8.76
C ARG A 444 23.57 16.90 -10.27
N THR A 445 23.74 15.74 -10.90
CA THR A 445 23.48 15.51 -12.31
C THR A 445 22.69 14.22 -12.48
N VAL A 446 21.89 14.16 -13.53
CA VAL A 446 21.11 12.97 -13.92
C VAL A 446 20.95 12.91 -15.43
N HIS A 447 20.77 11.72 -15.97
CA HIS A 447 20.28 11.56 -17.35
C HIS A 447 18.79 11.86 -17.42
N LEU A 448 18.33 12.38 -18.56
CA LEU A 448 16.91 12.68 -18.75
C LEU A 448 16.01 11.43 -18.61
N VAL A 449 16.51 10.24 -18.91
CA VAL A 449 15.79 8.97 -18.67
C VAL A 449 15.60 8.64 -17.18
N GLU A 450 16.51 9.08 -16.30
CA GLU A 450 16.34 8.96 -14.84
C GLU A 450 15.37 10.03 -14.32
N LEU A 451 15.42 11.23 -14.91
CA LEU A 451 14.53 12.34 -14.55
C LEU A 451 13.08 12.07 -14.99
N TYR A 452 12.87 11.43 -16.14
CA TYR A 452 11.57 11.07 -16.69
C TYR A 452 11.49 9.55 -16.88
N HIS A 453 11.28 8.82 -15.77
CA HIS A 453 11.26 7.36 -15.80
C HIS A 453 10.15 6.82 -16.73
N GLY A 454 10.48 5.82 -17.55
CA GLY A 454 9.55 5.20 -18.50
C GLY A 454 9.16 6.06 -19.71
N VAL A 455 9.81 7.20 -19.94
CA VAL A 455 9.46 8.13 -21.03
C VAL A 455 9.65 7.54 -22.44
N PHE A 456 8.78 7.90 -23.38
CA PHE A 456 8.96 7.61 -24.80
C PHE A 456 9.86 8.66 -25.44
N GLY A 457 10.87 8.24 -26.20
CA GLY A 457 11.87 9.12 -26.82
C GLY A 457 13.08 8.37 -27.34
N THR A 458 13.91 9.06 -28.13
CA THR A 458 15.14 8.48 -28.71
C THR A 458 16.21 8.23 -27.65
N VAL A 459 17.08 7.23 -27.90
CA VAL A 459 18.16 6.84 -26.96
C VAL A 459 19.17 7.99 -26.76
N SER A 460 19.49 8.72 -27.83
CA SER A 460 20.32 9.93 -27.81
C SER A 460 19.77 10.97 -26.83
N THR A 461 18.49 11.34 -26.96
CA THR A 461 17.85 12.36 -26.11
C THR A 461 17.75 11.88 -24.66
N LYS A 462 17.40 10.61 -24.44
CA LYS A 462 17.31 9.98 -23.11
C LYS A 462 18.62 10.04 -22.33
N ASN A 463 19.75 9.95 -23.02
CA ASN A 463 21.08 9.90 -22.42
C ASN A 463 21.70 11.29 -22.20
N ILE A 464 21.01 12.38 -22.55
CA ILE A 464 21.47 13.73 -22.22
C ILE A 464 21.58 13.86 -20.69
N GLU A 465 22.76 14.23 -20.21
CA GLU A 465 23.04 14.44 -18.79
C GLU A 465 22.90 15.92 -18.43
N VAL A 466 22.06 16.22 -17.44
CA VAL A 466 21.73 17.59 -17.01
C VAL A 466 22.08 17.82 -15.55
N ARG A 467 22.42 19.07 -15.22
CA ARG A 467 22.63 19.55 -13.85
C ARG A 467 21.29 19.87 -13.21
N LEU A 468 21.09 19.38 -12.00
CA LEU A 468 19.88 19.64 -11.21
C LEU A 468 20.02 20.91 -10.39
N LYS A 469 18.94 21.70 -10.37
CA LYS A 469 18.74 22.86 -9.50
C LYS A 469 17.44 22.71 -8.75
N LYS A 470 17.39 23.24 -7.52
CA LYS A 470 16.18 23.13 -6.70
C LYS A 470 15.13 24.02 -7.34
N LEU A 471 13.94 23.47 -7.57
CA LEU A 471 12.89 24.13 -8.30
C LEU A 471 11.78 24.60 -7.37
N SER A 472 11.32 25.82 -7.64
CA SER A 472 9.99 26.29 -7.27
C SER A 472 9.10 26.38 -8.51
N VAL A 473 7.80 26.53 -8.31
CA VAL A 473 6.82 26.70 -9.39
C VAL A 473 6.20 28.07 -9.30
N CYS A 474 6.09 28.75 -10.43
CA CYS A 474 5.46 30.06 -10.54
C CYS A 474 4.46 30.07 -11.70
N GLN A 475 3.39 30.84 -11.56
CA GLN A 475 2.45 31.10 -12.64
C GLN A 475 2.76 32.48 -13.22
N ALA A 476 2.93 32.57 -14.53
CA ALA A 476 3.13 33.83 -15.21
C ALA A 476 1.82 34.60 -15.35
N GLN A 477 1.89 35.93 -15.20
CA GLN A 477 0.77 36.81 -15.53
C GLN A 477 0.68 37.05 -17.04
N GLU A 478 1.82 37.21 -17.70
CA GLU A 478 1.94 37.41 -19.14
C GLU A 478 2.03 36.10 -19.92
N GLN A 479 1.69 36.13 -21.20
CA GLN A 479 1.88 35.02 -22.12
C GLN A 479 3.30 35.05 -22.67
N PHE A 480 4.13 34.07 -22.29
CA PHE A 480 5.42 33.83 -22.91
C PHE A 480 5.21 33.23 -24.31
N PRO A 481 6.02 33.57 -25.34
CA PRO A 481 7.26 34.36 -25.33
C PRO A 481 7.06 35.87 -25.18
N CYS A 482 7.55 36.43 -24.07
CA CYS A 482 7.58 37.86 -23.79
C CYS A 482 8.90 38.27 -23.10
N LEU A 483 9.27 39.55 -23.22
CA LEU A 483 10.55 40.06 -22.68
C LEU A 483 10.55 40.18 -21.14
N LYS A 484 9.38 40.37 -20.54
CA LYS A 484 9.23 40.54 -19.09
C LYS A 484 8.09 39.64 -18.61
N LEU A 485 8.44 38.72 -17.73
CA LEU A 485 7.50 37.84 -17.04
C LEU A 485 7.42 38.23 -15.57
N THR A 486 6.20 38.34 -15.06
CA THR A 486 5.92 38.57 -13.66
C THR A 486 5.06 37.45 -13.08
N GLU A 487 5.27 37.18 -11.80
CA GLU A 487 4.51 36.15 -11.08
C GLU A 487 3.09 36.63 -10.80
N LYS A 488 2.11 35.83 -11.22
CA LYS A 488 0.67 36.11 -11.12
C LYS A 488 0.27 36.46 -9.70
N GLY A 489 -0.44 37.57 -9.55
CA GLY A 489 -0.87 38.09 -8.25
C GLY A 489 0.24 38.84 -7.49
N THR A 490 1.42 38.98 -8.07
CA THR A 490 2.52 39.80 -7.55
C THR A 490 3.09 40.70 -8.66
N ALA A 491 3.98 41.61 -8.31
CA ALA A 491 4.74 42.40 -9.29
C ALA A 491 6.20 41.90 -9.44
N LYS A 492 6.52 40.71 -8.91
CA LYS A 492 7.88 40.17 -8.90
C LYS A 492 8.24 39.62 -10.27
N SER A 493 9.43 39.96 -10.75
CA SER A 493 9.97 39.40 -12.01
C SER A 493 10.30 37.92 -11.83
N ILE A 494 9.99 37.10 -12.83
CA ILE A 494 10.33 35.67 -12.85
C ILE A 494 11.72 35.50 -13.48
N PRO A 495 12.74 35.02 -12.75
CA PRO A 495 14.09 34.80 -13.28
C PRO A 495 14.21 33.44 -14.00
N TRP A 496 13.39 33.24 -15.04
CA TRP A 496 13.28 31.94 -15.71
C TRP A 496 14.59 31.44 -16.35
N GLU A 497 15.49 32.35 -16.74
CA GLU A 497 16.81 32.03 -17.32
C GLU A 497 17.77 31.36 -16.31
N GLU A 498 17.52 31.52 -15.01
CA GLU A 498 18.38 30.96 -13.95
C GLU A 498 18.20 29.45 -13.80
N GLY A 499 17.09 28.89 -14.28
CA GLY A 499 16.81 27.45 -14.22
C GLY A 499 16.42 26.93 -12.84
N GLU A 500 16.00 27.83 -11.94
CA GLU A 500 15.54 27.50 -10.56
C GLU A 500 14.01 27.51 -10.44
N VAL A 501 13.30 27.78 -11.53
CA VAL A 501 11.85 27.88 -11.57
C VAL A 501 11.27 27.07 -12.73
N VAL A 502 10.13 26.41 -12.48
CA VAL A 502 9.22 25.97 -13.54
C VAL A 502 8.13 27.02 -13.68
N VAL A 503 7.94 27.52 -14.90
CA VAL A 503 6.98 28.59 -15.19
C VAL A 503 5.77 27.98 -15.86
N VAL A 504 4.60 28.06 -15.22
CA VAL A 504 3.30 27.85 -15.86
C VAL A 504 2.96 29.10 -16.65
N ASN A 505 2.64 28.96 -17.93
CA ASN A 505 2.46 30.10 -18.81
C ASN A 505 1.17 30.87 -18.51
N GLY A 506 1.09 32.12 -18.96
CA GLY A 506 -0.12 32.92 -18.88
C GLY A 506 -1.27 32.25 -19.65
N ALA A 507 -2.48 32.33 -19.09
CA ALA A 507 -3.66 31.68 -19.67
C ALA A 507 -3.86 32.06 -21.15
N SER A 508 -4.25 31.09 -21.97
CA SER A 508 -4.46 31.23 -23.42
C SER A 508 -3.21 31.56 -24.24
N ALA A 509 -2.00 31.35 -23.68
CA ALA A 509 -0.79 31.47 -24.47
C ALA A 509 -0.82 30.48 -25.64
N GLU A 510 -0.51 30.97 -26.84
CA GLU A 510 -0.37 30.09 -28.01
C GLU A 510 0.87 29.19 -27.87
N TRP A 511 1.87 29.64 -27.13
CA TRP A 511 3.14 28.97 -26.96
C TRP A 511 3.22 28.27 -25.61
N ARG A 512 2.96 26.96 -25.59
CA ARG A 512 3.34 26.03 -24.50
C ARG A 512 2.70 26.33 -23.14
N ASP A 513 2.57 25.26 -22.37
CA ASP A 513 1.75 25.26 -21.15
C ASP A 513 2.64 25.54 -19.91
N SER A 514 3.83 24.94 -19.88
CA SER A 514 4.89 25.33 -18.94
C SER A 514 6.29 25.12 -19.50
N PHE A 515 7.30 25.69 -18.86
CA PHE A 515 8.70 25.54 -19.30
C PHE A 515 9.70 25.78 -18.17
N ARG A 516 10.95 25.36 -18.41
CA ARG A 516 12.12 25.65 -17.55
C ARG A 516 13.42 25.63 -18.35
N VAL A 517 14.48 26.19 -17.78
CA VAL A 517 15.84 26.09 -18.33
C VAL A 517 16.64 25.04 -17.56
N LEU A 518 17.32 24.17 -18.29
CA LEU A 518 18.27 23.16 -17.80
C LEU A 518 19.67 23.46 -18.35
N GLN A 519 20.69 22.90 -17.72
CA GLN A 519 22.06 22.98 -18.22
C GLN A 519 22.65 21.58 -18.34
N THR A 520 23.28 21.26 -19.48
CA THR A 520 24.02 20.00 -19.64
C THR A 520 25.29 20.02 -18.80
N VAL A 521 25.88 18.85 -18.58
CA VAL A 521 27.19 18.76 -17.91
C VAL A 521 28.27 19.52 -18.72
N GLN A 522 28.16 19.51 -20.05
CA GLN A 522 29.03 20.20 -21.01
C GLN A 522 28.84 21.73 -21.00
N GLY A 523 27.76 22.23 -20.41
CA GLY A 523 27.49 23.67 -20.24
C GLY A 523 26.46 24.24 -21.20
N ASP A 524 25.94 23.44 -22.12
CA ASP A 524 24.87 23.83 -23.05
C ASP A 524 23.58 24.11 -22.29
N ARG A 525 22.84 25.13 -22.73
CA ARG A 525 21.54 25.46 -22.14
C ARG A 525 20.45 24.74 -22.91
N LEU A 526 19.67 23.97 -22.18
CA LEU A 526 18.49 23.29 -22.69
C LEU A 526 17.27 24.08 -22.24
N PHE A 527 16.38 24.36 -23.17
CA PHE A 527 15.08 24.91 -22.88
C PHE A 527 14.09 23.74 -22.86
N SER A 528 13.62 23.35 -21.68
CA SER A 528 12.67 22.26 -21.49
C SER A 528 11.26 22.82 -21.59
N ILE A 529 10.52 22.30 -22.55
CA ILE A 529 9.16 22.73 -22.85
C ILE A 529 8.20 21.64 -22.43
N HIS A 530 7.17 22.00 -21.71
CA HIS A 530 6.10 21.09 -21.36
C HIS A 530 4.81 21.44 -22.12
N GLN A 531 4.17 20.39 -22.62
CA GLN A 531 2.86 20.42 -23.27
C GLN A 531 1.94 19.49 -22.50
N ALA A 532 0.90 20.05 -21.89
CA ALA A 532 0.00 19.39 -20.97
C ALA A 532 -1.32 19.03 -21.71
N LYS A 533 -1.44 17.77 -22.14
CA LYS A 533 -2.57 17.28 -22.93
C LYS A 533 -3.51 16.43 -22.09
N TYR A 534 -4.59 17.07 -21.64
CA TYR A 534 -5.66 16.41 -20.91
C TYR A 534 -6.81 16.02 -21.85
N ASP A 535 -7.18 14.74 -21.87
CA ASP A 535 -8.34 14.24 -22.62
C ASP A 535 -9.31 13.48 -21.72
N TYR A 536 -10.60 13.80 -21.85
CA TYR A 536 -11.69 13.16 -21.11
C TYR A 536 -12.14 11.84 -21.74
N ASN A 537 -11.88 11.63 -23.03
CA ASN A 537 -12.45 10.55 -23.81
C ASN A 537 -11.52 9.32 -23.94
N SER A 538 -10.36 9.35 -23.28
CA SER A 538 -9.31 8.32 -23.37
C SER A 538 -8.86 8.04 -24.81
N ALA A 539 -8.93 9.04 -25.69
CA ALA A 539 -8.41 8.90 -27.05
C ALA A 539 -6.90 8.64 -27.01
N THR A 540 -6.36 7.89 -27.97
CA THR A 540 -4.90 7.67 -28.05
C THR A 540 -4.20 8.93 -28.55
N TYR A 541 -3.10 9.32 -27.90
CA TYR A 541 -2.24 10.39 -28.41
C TYR A 541 -1.37 9.84 -29.54
N THR A 542 -1.18 10.60 -30.62
CA THR A 542 -0.46 10.10 -31.81
C THR A 542 0.80 10.89 -32.14
N LEU A 543 1.70 10.32 -32.94
CA LEU A 543 2.86 11.06 -33.47
C LEU A 543 2.45 12.30 -34.27
N ASN A 544 1.32 12.25 -34.99
CA ASN A 544 0.81 13.42 -35.70
C ASN A 544 0.42 14.56 -34.73
N ASN A 545 -0.13 14.22 -33.55
CA ASN A 545 -0.38 15.23 -32.51
C ASN A 545 0.94 15.84 -32.03
N LEU A 546 1.95 15.01 -31.78
CA LEU A 546 3.29 15.47 -31.40
C LEU A 546 3.87 16.44 -32.44
N TYR A 547 3.89 16.06 -33.72
CA TYR A 547 4.44 16.89 -34.79
C TYR A 547 3.70 18.22 -34.96
N LYS A 548 2.37 18.25 -34.78
CA LYS A 548 1.61 19.50 -34.78
C LYS A 548 2.07 20.43 -33.67
N GLU A 549 2.32 19.92 -32.48
CA GLU A 549 2.84 20.71 -31.36
C GLU A 549 4.29 21.18 -31.61
N VAL A 550 5.15 20.33 -32.18
CA VAL A 550 6.52 20.74 -32.59
C VAL A 550 6.45 21.93 -33.56
N ILE A 551 5.66 21.80 -34.63
CA ILE A 551 5.54 22.82 -35.69
C ILE A 551 4.98 24.11 -35.09
N LYS A 552 3.91 24.02 -34.29
CA LYS A 552 3.30 25.17 -33.62
C LYS A 552 4.34 25.93 -32.78
N ASN A 553 5.08 25.20 -31.96
CA ASN A 553 6.11 25.77 -31.09
C ASN A 553 7.24 26.43 -31.88
N TYR A 554 7.69 25.79 -32.96
CA TYR A 554 8.72 26.32 -33.85
C TYR A 554 8.27 27.63 -34.51
N VAL A 555 7.07 27.63 -35.12
CA VAL A 555 6.49 28.79 -35.80
C VAL A 555 6.32 29.97 -34.85
N THR A 556 5.83 29.74 -33.64
CA THR A 556 5.66 30.82 -32.67
C THR A 556 7.01 31.33 -32.16
N SER A 557 8.03 30.48 -32.00
CA SER A 557 9.39 30.91 -31.59
C SER A 557 10.07 31.81 -32.64
N ILE A 558 9.97 31.49 -33.94
CA ILE A 558 10.57 32.31 -35.01
C ILE A 558 9.87 33.66 -35.19
N ASN A 559 8.60 33.77 -34.80
CA ASN A 559 7.79 34.99 -34.94
C ASN A 559 7.90 35.94 -33.73
N THR A 560 8.78 35.65 -32.77
CA THR A 560 9.01 36.51 -31.60
C THR A 560 9.80 37.77 -31.95
N LYS A 561 9.76 38.78 -31.07
CA LYS A 561 10.63 39.96 -31.20
C LYS A 561 12.10 39.52 -31.29
N LYS A 562 12.86 40.13 -32.19
CA LYS A 562 14.27 39.77 -32.48
C LYS A 562 15.12 39.54 -31.23
N GLU A 563 15.01 40.42 -30.24
CA GLU A 563 15.75 40.29 -28.97
C GLU A 563 15.44 38.97 -28.23
N LEU A 564 14.17 38.56 -28.21
CA LEU A 564 13.75 37.32 -27.56
C LEU A 564 14.05 36.09 -28.43
N PHE A 565 13.94 36.22 -29.75
CA PHE A 565 14.39 35.20 -30.68
C PHE A 565 15.88 34.88 -30.50
N ASP A 566 16.73 35.92 -30.46
CA ASP A 566 18.17 35.79 -30.26
C ASP A 566 18.52 35.16 -28.90
N LYS A 567 17.66 35.33 -27.88
CA LYS A 567 17.79 34.61 -26.60
C LYS A 567 17.39 33.13 -26.72
N LEU A 568 16.23 32.85 -27.31
CA LEU A 568 15.73 31.48 -27.46
C LEU A 568 16.60 30.63 -28.39
N ALA A 569 17.20 31.22 -29.42
CA ALA A 569 18.09 30.56 -30.37
C ALA A 569 19.42 30.09 -29.74
N LYS A 570 19.77 30.59 -28.55
CA LYS A 570 20.96 30.14 -27.79
C LYS A 570 20.72 28.85 -27.00
N HIS A 571 19.50 28.33 -27.00
CA HIS A 571 19.12 27.13 -26.27
C HIS A 571 18.83 26.00 -27.26
N CYS A 572 19.15 24.76 -26.89
CA CYS A 572 18.58 23.57 -27.53
C CYS A 572 17.21 23.31 -26.92
N HIS A 573 16.18 23.09 -27.74
CA HIS A 573 14.79 23.02 -27.29
C HIS A 573 14.37 21.57 -27.16
N ILE A 574 14.11 21.12 -25.94
CA ILE A 574 13.56 19.80 -25.68
C ILE A 574 12.07 19.93 -25.40
N MET A 575 11.25 19.22 -26.17
CA MET A 575 9.80 19.20 -25.97
C MET A 575 9.38 17.94 -25.22
N ILE A 576 8.56 18.11 -24.18
CA ILE A 576 8.05 17.05 -23.33
C ILE A 576 6.53 17.16 -23.29
N VAL A 577 5.85 16.16 -23.81
CA VAL A 577 4.39 16.08 -23.76
C VAL A 577 4.00 15.24 -22.55
N PHE A 578 3.24 15.83 -21.64
CA PHE A 578 2.57 15.16 -20.54
C PHE A 578 1.11 14.93 -20.93
N THR A 579 0.68 13.67 -20.99
CA THR A 579 -0.69 13.38 -21.43
C THR A 579 -1.38 12.31 -20.59
N THR A 580 -2.68 12.51 -20.34
CA THR A 580 -3.58 11.50 -19.74
C THR A 580 -4.04 10.44 -20.75
N GLN A 581 -3.62 10.58 -22.00
CA GLN A 581 -3.94 9.67 -23.09
C GLN A 581 -2.91 8.52 -23.16
N PRO A 582 -3.32 7.31 -23.54
CA PRO A 582 -2.37 6.25 -23.85
C PRO A 582 -1.58 6.59 -25.12
N PHE A 583 -0.36 6.04 -25.22
CA PHE A 583 0.54 6.18 -26.35
C PHE A 583 1.24 4.85 -26.64
N TYR A 584 1.27 4.44 -27.90
CA TYR A 584 1.79 3.12 -28.31
C TYR A 584 2.77 3.16 -29.49
N GLU A 585 3.04 4.35 -30.05
CA GLU A 585 3.91 4.51 -31.21
C GLU A 585 5.39 4.66 -30.78
N THR A 586 6.33 4.64 -31.72
CA THR A 586 7.76 4.90 -31.44
C THR A 586 8.11 6.34 -31.80
N VAL A 587 8.65 7.09 -30.83
CA VAL A 587 9.14 8.45 -31.07
C VAL A 587 10.50 8.39 -31.77
N SER A 588 10.55 8.82 -33.03
CA SER A 588 11.76 8.84 -33.85
C SER A 588 12.41 10.23 -33.97
N CYS A 589 11.74 11.29 -33.53
CA CYS A 589 12.32 12.62 -33.50
C CYS A 589 13.17 12.81 -32.24
N ASP A 590 14.40 13.28 -32.44
CA ASP A 590 15.27 13.72 -31.35
C ASP A 590 14.65 14.93 -30.63
N GLU A 591 15.10 15.15 -29.38
CA GLU A 591 14.69 16.29 -28.54
C GLU A 591 13.18 16.30 -28.19
N CYS A 592 12.49 15.17 -28.36
CA CYS A 592 11.08 15.01 -28.04
C CYS A 592 10.83 13.85 -27.08
N PHE A 593 10.02 14.11 -26.06
CA PHE A 593 9.56 13.15 -25.08
C PHE A 593 8.04 13.11 -24.97
N ILE A 594 7.51 11.92 -24.70
CA ILE A 594 6.12 11.72 -24.31
C ILE A 594 6.10 10.95 -22.98
N ILE A 595 5.44 11.53 -21.99
CA ILE A 595 5.06 10.92 -20.73
C ILE A 595 3.55 10.68 -20.84
N SER A 596 3.17 9.42 -21.02
CA SER A 596 1.80 9.04 -21.32
C SER A 596 1.08 8.56 -20.06
N ARG A 597 -0.20 8.21 -20.21
CA ARG A 597 -1.03 7.68 -19.12
C ARG A 597 -0.36 6.54 -18.33
N SER A 598 0.33 5.62 -19.02
CA SER A 598 0.98 4.47 -18.38
C SER A 598 2.14 4.84 -17.46
N ASN A 599 2.66 6.07 -17.55
CA ASN A 599 3.69 6.58 -16.64
C ASN A 599 3.10 7.07 -15.30
N PHE A 600 1.78 7.17 -15.19
CA PHE A 600 1.07 7.61 -13.98
C PHE A 600 0.24 6.48 -13.32
N GLU A 601 0.14 5.30 -13.97
CA GLU A 601 -0.53 4.09 -13.48
C GLU A 601 0.49 3.15 -12.80
#